data_AF-A0A535NTK7-F1
#
_entry.id   AF-A0A535NTK7-F1
#
_cell.length_a   1.000
_cell.length_b   1.000
_cell.length_c   1.000
_cell.angle_alpha   90.00
_cell.angle_beta   90.00
_cell.angle_gamma   90.00
#
_symmetry.space_group_name_H-M   'P 1'
#
loop_
_entity.id
_entity.type
_entity.pdbx_description
1 polymer ?
#
loop_
_entity_poly.entity_id
_entity_poly.type
_entity_poly.pdbx_seq_one_letter_code
_entity_poly.pdbx_strand_id
1 'polypeptide(L)'
;MRLGIGDATVLDALAKARWNDVKKRKLLEGAYNKTSDLGLIGRTIFEHPDEEEAERAVAALDIQPGKPVHSQLAERLPTAEAILAKMGVVVAQYKYDGLRAQIHKDGQQVTIFSRNLEDQSHMFPELIAGTLKQVRAESVILDAEALAYNATSEEFLPFPSSFR
;
A
#
# COMPACT_ATOMS: atom_id res chain seq x y z
N MET A 1 -13.62 18.25 -9.62
CA MET A 1 -14.22 19.22 -8.68
C MET A 1 -13.14 19.75 -7.73
N ARG A 2 -13.16 21.02 -7.32
CA ARG A 2 -12.16 21.64 -6.42
C ARG A 2 -12.71 21.77 -4.99
N LEU A 3 -13.08 20.64 -4.39
CA LEU A 3 -13.75 20.64 -3.08
C LEU A 3 -12.77 20.74 -1.90
N GLY A 4 -11.50 20.42 -2.10
CA GLY A 4 -10.51 20.38 -1.01
C GLY A 4 -10.76 19.26 0.01
N ILE A 5 -11.57 18.26 -0.35
CA ILE A 5 -11.89 17.10 0.50
C ILE A 5 -11.03 15.93 0.03
N GLY A 6 -10.27 15.32 0.95
CA GLY A 6 -9.50 14.10 0.71
C GLY A 6 -9.98 12.94 1.58
N ASP A 7 -9.35 11.78 1.43
CA ASP A 7 -9.78 10.52 2.04
C ASP A 7 -9.89 10.61 3.56
N ALA A 8 -8.92 11.25 4.22
CA ALA A 8 -8.94 11.47 5.67
C ALA A 8 -10.19 12.24 6.12
N THR A 9 -10.61 13.26 5.36
CA THR A 9 -11.84 14.03 5.63
C THR A 9 -13.08 13.18 5.45
N VAL A 10 -13.09 12.28 4.46
CA VAL A 10 -14.20 11.33 4.26
C VAL A 10 -14.29 10.33 5.41
N LEU A 11 -13.16 9.81 5.89
CA LEU A 11 -13.11 8.91 7.05
C LEU A 11 -13.63 9.59 8.33
N ASP A 12 -13.27 10.86 8.56
CA ASP A 12 -13.83 11.66 9.66
C ASP A 12 -15.35 11.78 9.55
N ALA A 13 -15.85 12.09 8.34
CA ALA A 13 -17.27 12.22 8.08
C ALA A 13 -18.02 10.91 8.30
N LEU A 14 -17.46 9.77 7.87
CA LEU A 14 -18.04 8.44 8.09
C LEU A 14 -18.12 8.09 9.59
N ALA A 15 -17.04 8.31 10.33
CA ALA A 15 -17.01 8.07 11.77
C ALA A 15 -18.04 8.95 12.51
N LYS A 16 -18.13 10.23 12.14
CA LYS A 16 -19.12 11.16 12.70
C LYS A 16 -20.55 10.76 12.32
N ALA A 17 -20.79 10.35 11.08
CA ALA A 17 -22.13 9.98 10.62
C ALA A 17 -22.64 8.68 11.26
N ARG A 18 -21.77 7.68 11.44
CA ARG A 18 -22.16 6.36 11.97
C ARG A 18 -22.29 6.32 13.49
N TRP A 19 -21.38 6.99 14.21
CA TRP A 19 -21.25 6.87 15.67
C TRP A 19 -21.28 8.20 16.42
N ASN A 20 -21.41 9.32 15.71
CA ASN A 20 -21.27 10.67 16.28
C ASN A 20 -19.91 10.94 16.96
N ASP A 21 -18.91 10.09 16.70
CA ASP A 21 -17.57 10.12 17.32
C ASP A 21 -16.46 10.06 16.27
N VAL A 22 -15.74 11.18 16.09
CA VAL A 22 -14.58 11.27 15.18
C VAL A 22 -13.39 10.42 15.64
N LYS A 23 -13.31 10.01 16.92
CA LYS A 23 -12.21 9.16 17.39
C LYS A 23 -12.24 7.76 16.76
N LYS A 24 -13.43 7.29 16.37
CA LYS A 24 -13.60 6.05 15.61
C LYS A 24 -12.93 6.10 14.22
N ARG A 25 -12.49 7.28 13.74
CA ARG A 25 -11.63 7.41 12.55
C ARG A 25 -10.43 6.49 12.61
N LYS A 26 -9.80 6.30 13.77
CA LYS A 26 -8.61 5.44 13.90
C LYS A 26 -8.89 3.98 13.49
N LEU A 27 -10.09 3.48 13.80
CA LEU A 27 -10.53 2.16 13.37
C LEU A 27 -10.70 2.11 11.85
N LEU A 28 -11.39 3.10 11.28
CA LEU A 28 -11.63 3.19 9.85
C LEU A 28 -10.32 3.36 9.05
N GLU A 29 -9.39 4.18 9.56
CA GLU A 29 -8.06 4.38 8.99
C GLU A 29 -7.25 3.09 8.98
N GLY A 30 -7.35 2.26 10.02
CA GLY A 30 -6.75 0.94 10.06
C GLY A 30 -7.27 0.01 8.94
N ALA A 31 -8.57 0.03 8.68
CA ALA A 31 -9.16 -0.70 7.55
C ALA A 31 -8.75 -0.10 6.20
N TYR A 32 -8.76 1.23 6.10
CA TYR A 32 -8.39 1.96 4.88
C TYR A 32 -6.95 1.70 4.47
N ASN A 33 -6.03 1.66 5.43
CA ASN A 33 -4.63 1.34 5.14
C ASN A 33 -4.45 -0.07 4.55
N LYS A 34 -5.37 -1.00 4.80
CA LYS A 34 -5.35 -2.38 4.27
C LYS A 34 -6.06 -2.52 2.92
N THR A 35 -7.08 -1.72 2.66
CA THR A 35 -7.99 -1.91 1.51
C THR A 35 -7.99 -0.78 0.49
N SER A 36 -7.57 0.42 0.88
CA SER A 36 -7.63 1.66 0.10
C SER A 36 -8.99 1.93 -0.55
N ASP A 37 -10.08 1.50 0.10
CA ASP A 37 -11.44 1.57 -0.45
C ASP A 37 -12.42 2.17 0.57
N LEU A 38 -12.70 3.47 0.40
CA LEU A 38 -13.67 4.20 1.23
C LEU A 38 -15.10 3.68 1.04
N GLY A 39 -15.43 3.21 -0.16
CA GLY A 39 -16.76 2.69 -0.48
C GLY A 39 -17.03 1.38 0.25
N LEU A 40 -16.04 0.48 0.28
CA LEU A 40 -16.09 -0.75 1.06
C LEU A 40 -16.24 -0.47 2.56
N ILE A 41 -15.46 0.46 3.10
CA ILE A 41 -15.54 0.84 4.52
C ILE A 41 -16.91 1.40 4.85
N GLY A 42 -17.38 2.38 4.06
CA GLY A 42 -18.69 3.00 4.25
C GLY A 42 -19.82 1.96 4.18
N ARG A 43 -19.80 1.10 3.17
CA ARG A 43 -20.78 0.00 3.05
C ARG A 43 -20.76 -0.90 4.29
N THR A 44 -19.58 -1.37 4.69
CA THR A 44 -19.41 -2.31 5.81
C THR A 44 -20.00 -1.76 7.11
N ILE A 45 -19.73 -0.49 7.44
CA ILE A 45 -20.22 0.07 8.71
C ILE A 45 -21.72 0.38 8.72
N PHE A 46 -22.34 0.60 7.56
CA PHE A 46 -23.76 0.93 7.44
C PHE A 46 -24.66 -0.29 7.18
N GLU A 47 -24.11 -1.41 6.69
CA GLU A 47 -24.83 -2.68 6.57
C GLU A 47 -25.06 -3.38 7.90
N HIS A 48 -24.21 -3.10 8.91
CA HIS A 48 -24.34 -3.67 10.26
C HIS A 48 -25.01 -2.64 11.19
N PRO A 49 -26.25 -2.90 11.66
CA PRO A 49 -27.01 -1.93 12.45
C PRO A 49 -26.47 -1.78 13.88
N ASP A 50 -25.95 -2.86 14.46
CA ASP A 50 -25.31 -2.85 15.76
C ASP A 50 -23.91 -2.19 15.69
N GLU A 51 -23.57 -1.38 16.70
CA GLU A 51 -22.29 -0.67 16.73
C GLU A 51 -21.11 -1.64 16.86
N GLU A 52 -21.18 -2.59 17.79
CA GLU A 52 -20.08 -3.52 18.01
C GLU A 52 -19.87 -4.44 16.80
N GLU A 53 -20.96 -4.87 16.16
CA GLU A 53 -20.89 -5.65 14.93
C GLU A 53 -20.27 -4.87 13.78
N ALA A 54 -20.65 -3.61 13.58
CA ALA A 54 -20.04 -2.74 12.57
C ALA A 54 -18.53 -2.55 12.83
N GLU A 55 -18.13 -2.36 14.09
CA GLU A 55 -16.72 -2.25 14.47
C GLU A 55 -15.94 -3.53 14.22
N ARG A 56 -16.51 -4.69 14.58
CA ARG A 56 -15.90 -6.00 14.30
C ARG A 56 -15.78 -6.23 12.80
N ALA A 57 -16.82 -5.92 12.03
CA ALA A 57 -16.85 -6.11 10.58
C ALA A 57 -15.80 -5.26 9.86
N VAL A 58 -15.69 -3.97 10.22
CA VAL A 58 -14.68 -3.10 9.61
C VAL A 58 -13.26 -3.44 10.07
N ALA A 59 -13.07 -3.88 11.32
CA ALA A 59 -11.78 -4.35 11.82
C ALA A 59 -11.30 -5.62 11.08
N ALA A 60 -12.25 -6.49 10.72
CA ALA A 60 -12.01 -7.75 10.03
C ALA A 60 -11.73 -7.59 8.53
N LEU A 61 -11.94 -6.40 7.94
CA LEU A 61 -11.49 -6.12 6.58
C LEU A 61 -9.98 -6.28 6.51
N ASP A 62 -9.49 -7.10 5.58
CA ASP A 62 -8.07 -7.41 5.47
C ASP A 62 -7.54 -7.17 4.05
N ILE A 63 -6.22 -7.24 3.93
CA ILE A 63 -5.48 -7.07 2.70
C ILE A 63 -5.94 -8.10 1.66
N GLN A 64 -6.13 -7.65 0.41
CA GLN A 64 -6.54 -8.49 -0.71
C GLN A 64 -5.73 -8.14 -1.96
N PRO A 65 -5.23 -9.14 -2.73
CA PRO A 65 -4.68 -8.90 -4.06
C PRO A 65 -5.64 -8.08 -4.93
N GLY A 66 -5.09 -7.19 -5.76
CA GLY A 66 -5.88 -6.24 -6.57
C GLY A 66 -6.39 -5.01 -5.82
N LYS A 67 -6.27 -4.92 -4.49
CA LYS A 67 -6.54 -3.70 -3.72
C LYS A 67 -5.25 -3.19 -3.09
N PRO A 68 -4.74 -2.00 -3.49
CA PRO A 68 -3.47 -1.52 -2.99
C PRO A 68 -3.51 -1.30 -1.47
N VAL A 69 -2.38 -1.55 -0.82
CA VAL A 69 -2.14 -1.34 0.61
C VAL A 69 -1.37 -0.04 0.78
N HIS A 70 -1.74 0.78 1.76
CA HIS A 70 -0.99 1.98 2.06
C HIS A 70 0.45 1.63 2.44
N SER A 71 1.38 2.26 1.73
CA SER A 71 2.82 2.07 1.93
C SER A 71 3.25 2.45 3.35
N GLN A 72 3.99 1.56 4.01
CA GLN A 72 4.72 1.94 5.22
C GLN A 72 5.76 3.00 4.88
N LEU A 73 5.80 4.06 5.69
CA LEU A 73 6.76 5.15 5.58
C LEU A 73 7.93 4.93 6.56
N ALA A 74 9.09 5.47 6.21
CA ALA A 74 10.29 5.38 7.03
C ALA A 74 10.50 6.67 7.84
N GLU A 75 10.89 6.51 9.10
CA GLU A 75 11.41 7.60 9.91
C GLU A 75 12.91 7.74 9.70
N ARG A 76 13.41 8.98 9.60
CA ARG A 76 14.84 9.26 9.42
C ARG A 76 15.48 9.57 10.77
N LEU A 77 16.55 8.85 11.09
CA LEU A 77 17.45 9.16 12.19
C LEU A 77 18.83 9.56 11.66
N PRO A 78 19.58 10.40 12.39
CA PRO A 78 20.81 11.00 11.88
C PRO A 78 21.98 10.01 11.82
N THR A 79 22.01 8.98 12.67
CA THR A 79 23.13 8.03 12.75
C THR A 79 22.66 6.59 12.95
N ALA A 80 23.53 5.63 12.64
CA ALA A 80 23.26 4.21 12.83
C ALA A 80 23.09 3.84 14.31
N GLU A 81 23.86 4.47 15.20
CA GLU A 81 23.78 4.28 16.65
C GLU A 81 22.42 4.70 17.19
N ALA A 82 21.88 5.83 16.71
CA ALA A 82 20.53 6.28 17.08
C ALA A 82 19.45 5.28 16.61
N ILE A 83 19.62 4.69 15.42
CA ILE A 83 18.72 3.66 14.89
C ILE A 83 18.76 2.42 15.79
N LEU A 84 19.96 1.91 16.09
CA LEU A 84 20.13 0.71 16.93
C LEU A 84 19.65 0.94 18.36
N ALA A 85 19.89 2.12 18.94
CA ALA A 85 19.40 2.47 20.27
C ALA A 85 17.87 2.50 20.34
N LYS A 86 17.21 2.95 19.26
CA LYS A 86 15.74 3.01 19.16
C LYS A 86 15.10 1.65 18.86
N MET A 87 15.67 0.90 17.94
CA MET A 87 15.05 -0.30 17.35
C MET A 87 15.56 -1.63 17.94
N GLY A 88 16.73 -1.63 18.58
CA GLY A 88 17.41 -2.83 19.04
C GLY A 88 18.00 -3.64 17.88
N VAL A 89 17.40 -4.80 17.60
CA VAL A 89 17.86 -5.68 16.50
C VAL A 89 17.22 -5.23 15.19
N VAL A 90 18.04 -5.06 14.16
CA VAL A 90 17.58 -4.57 12.84
C VAL A 90 18.07 -5.46 11.71
N VAL A 91 17.30 -5.47 10.61
CA VAL A 91 17.74 -5.94 9.30
C VAL A 91 18.05 -4.71 8.47
N ALA A 92 19.29 -4.59 8.00
CA ALA A 92 19.69 -3.51 7.10
C ALA A 92 19.48 -3.93 5.65
N GLN A 93 18.83 -3.08 4.86
CA GLN A 93 18.63 -3.25 3.42
C GLN A 93 19.15 -2.03 2.68
N TYR A 94 19.64 -2.22 1.45
CA TYR A 94 19.99 -1.10 0.59
C TYR A 94 18.75 -0.28 0.28
N LYS A 95 18.87 1.05 0.36
CA LYS A 95 17.86 1.95 -0.18
C LYS A 95 18.14 2.13 -1.67
N TYR A 96 17.35 1.45 -2.49
CA TYR A 96 17.40 1.62 -3.93
C TYR A 96 16.81 2.98 -4.36
N ASP A 97 17.21 3.43 -5.55
CA ASP A 97 16.74 4.66 -6.19
C ASP A 97 15.94 4.29 -7.45
N GLY A 98 14.70 3.87 -7.24
CA GLY A 98 13.83 3.39 -8.31
C GLY A 98 12.40 3.86 -8.15
N LEU A 99 11.51 3.11 -8.78
CA LEU A 99 10.07 3.30 -8.63
C LEU A 99 9.55 2.26 -7.64
N ARG A 100 9.02 2.72 -6.50
CA ARG A 100 8.32 1.82 -5.58
C ARG A 100 7.12 1.20 -6.29
N ALA A 101 7.12 -0.12 -6.35
CA ALA A 101 6.14 -0.93 -7.05
C ALA A 101 5.55 -1.97 -6.10
N GLN A 102 4.25 -1.86 -5.84
CA GLN A 102 3.51 -2.84 -5.05
C GLN A 102 2.88 -3.85 -6.01
N ILE A 103 3.44 -5.05 -6.06
CA ILE A 103 3.06 -6.10 -7.01
C ILE A 103 2.07 -7.05 -6.34
N HIS A 104 0.85 -7.12 -6.85
CA HIS A 104 -0.19 -8.04 -6.41
C HIS A 104 -0.26 -9.16 -7.43
N LYS A 105 -0.11 -10.40 -6.99
CA LYS A 105 -0.33 -11.60 -7.81
C LYS A 105 -1.47 -12.39 -7.21
N ASP A 106 -2.42 -12.80 -8.04
CA ASP A 106 -3.48 -13.73 -7.69
C ASP A 106 -3.72 -14.73 -8.84
N GLY A 107 -3.20 -15.94 -8.68
CA GLY A 107 -3.14 -16.93 -9.74
C GLY A 107 -2.30 -16.43 -10.92
N GLN A 108 -2.97 -16.15 -12.04
CA GLN A 108 -2.38 -15.63 -13.29
C GLN A 108 -2.58 -14.10 -13.48
N GLN A 109 -3.28 -13.45 -12.56
CA GLN A 109 -3.50 -12.01 -12.60
C GLN A 109 -2.38 -11.32 -11.81
N VAL A 110 -1.75 -10.32 -12.41
CA VAL A 110 -0.75 -9.48 -11.75
C VAL A 110 -1.11 -8.03 -11.97
N THR A 111 -1.19 -7.26 -10.89
CA THR A 111 -1.34 -5.81 -10.93
C THR A 111 -0.20 -5.13 -10.19
N ILE A 112 0.20 -3.95 -10.65
CA ILE A 112 1.32 -3.21 -10.09
C ILE A 112 0.81 -1.82 -9.72
N PHE A 113 0.90 -1.48 -8.44
CA PHE A 113 0.50 -0.18 -7.93
C PHE A 113 1.72 0.70 -7.61
N SER A 114 1.59 1.98 -7.91
CA SER A 114 2.60 2.99 -7.58
C SER A 114 2.59 3.34 -6.08
N ARG A 115 3.53 4.19 -5.66
CA ARG A 115 3.52 4.80 -4.32
C ARG A 115 2.21 5.51 -3.97
N ASN A 116 1.54 6.08 -4.98
CA ASN A 116 0.27 6.80 -4.82
C ASN A 116 -0.94 5.89 -5.07
N LEU A 117 -0.72 4.57 -5.08
CA LEU A 117 -1.76 3.54 -5.21
C LEU A 117 -2.46 3.54 -6.57
N GLU A 118 -1.84 4.14 -7.59
CA GLU A 118 -2.33 4.13 -8.97
C GLU A 118 -1.90 2.84 -9.68
N ASP A 119 -2.81 2.25 -10.46
CA ASP A 119 -2.51 1.08 -11.29
C ASP A 119 -1.57 1.48 -12.46
N GLN A 120 -0.37 0.92 -12.43
CA GLN A 120 0.70 1.13 -13.39
C GLN A 120 1.06 -0.15 -14.16
N SER A 121 0.22 -1.19 -14.09
CA SER A 121 0.47 -2.49 -14.71
C SER A 121 0.80 -2.38 -16.21
N HIS A 122 0.12 -1.47 -16.91
CA HIS A 122 0.31 -1.22 -18.34
C HIS A 122 1.70 -0.70 -18.70
N MET A 123 2.42 -0.08 -17.77
CA MET A 123 3.77 0.46 -18.01
C MET A 123 4.86 -0.62 -17.88
N PHE A 124 4.57 -1.74 -17.22
CA PHE A 124 5.56 -2.75 -16.83
C PHE A 124 5.16 -4.19 -17.20
N PRO A 125 4.87 -4.48 -18.49
CA PRO A 125 4.52 -5.83 -18.93
C PRO A 125 5.63 -6.86 -18.63
N GLU A 126 6.89 -6.45 -18.63
CA GLU A 126 8.05 -7.27 -18.29
C GLU A 126 8.06 -7.67 -16.81
N LEU A 127 7.65 -6.78 -15.90
CA LEU A 127 7.53 -7.10 -14.47
C LEU A 127 6.38 -8.08 -14.22
N ILE A 128 5.28 -7.96 -14.97
CA ILE A 128 4.17 -8.93 -14.93
C ILE A 128 4.67 -10.33 -15.34
N ALA A 129 5.34 -10.42 -16.50
CA ALA A 129 5.87 -11.69 -17.00
C ALA A 129 6.93 -12.28 -16.06
N GLY A 130 7.82 -11.45 -15.51
CA GLY A 130 8.83 -11.85 -14.53
C GLY A 130 8.19 -12.39 -13.25
N THR A 131 7.17 -11.69 -12.73
CA THR A 131 6.43 -12.10 -11.54
C THR A 131 5.77 -13.47 -11.73
N LEU A 132 5.05 -13.67 -12.84
CA LEU A 132 4.40 -14.96 -13.15
C LEU A 132 5.39 -16.11 -13.27
N LYS A 133 6.60 -15.84 -13.79
CA LYS A 133 7.64 -16.85 -13.98
C LYS A 133 8.40 -17.18 -12.69
N GLN A 134 8.64 -16.20 -11.83
CA GLN A 134 9.59 -16.32 -10.71
C GLN A 134 8.91 -16.47 -9.35
N VAL A 135 7.71 -15.89 -9.17
CA VAL A 135 6.99 -15.90 -7.90
C VAL A 135 6.11 -17.14 -7.82
N ARG A 136 6.54 -18.10 -6.98
CA ARG A 136 5.87 -19.41 -6.82
C ARG A 136 4.57 -19.37 -6.04
N ALA A 137 4.38 -18.37 -5.17
CA ALA A 137 3.16 -18.24 -4.39
C ALA A 137 1.95 -18.03 -5.31
N GLU A 138 0.85 -18.72 -5.07
CA GLU A 138 -0.37 -18.58 -5.87
C GLU A 138 -0.94 -17.17 -5.75
N SER A 139 -1.01 -16.66 -4.51
CA SER A 139 -1.54 -15.35 -4.15
C SER A 139 -0.56 -14.63 -3.22
N VAL A 140 -0.12 -13.42 -3.56
CA VAL A 140 0.87 -12.64 -2.79
C VAL A 140 0.84 -11.15 -3.12
N ILE A 141 1.24 -10.32 -2.15
CA ILE A 141 1.53 -8.90 -2.35
C ILE A 141 2.99 -8.65 -1.97
N LEU A 142 3.74 -8.05 -2.89
CA LEU A 142 5.15 -7.74 -2.74
C LEU A 142 5.34 -6.22 -2.75
N ASP A 143 6.07 -5.70 -1.76
CA ASP A 143 6.55 -4.33 -1.76
C ASP A 143 7.98 -4.32 -2.29
N ALA A 144 8.18 -3.72 -3.46
CA ALA A 144 9.42 -3.81 -4.22
C ALA A 144 9.84 -2.46 -4.79
N GLU A 145 11.07 -2.39 -5.29
CA GLU A 145 11.58 -1.26 -6.05
C GLU A 145 11.88 -1.74 -7.47
N ALA A 146 11.24 -1.13 -8.47
CA ALA A 146 11.57 -1.33 -9.88
C ALA A 146 12.77 -0.44 -10.25
N LEU A 147 13.77 -1.05 -10.88
CA LEU A 147 15.03 -0.41 -11.26
C LEU A 147 15.26 -0.60 -12.75
N ALA A 148 15.72 0.45 -13.44
CA ALA A 148 16.26 0.25 -14.78
C ALA A 148 17.66 -0.36 -14.69
N TYR A 149 17.93 -1.27 -15.61
CA TYR A 149 19.15 -2.05 -15.64
C TYR A 149 19.74 -2.03 -17.05
N ASN A 150 21.02 -1.69 -17.17
CA ASN A 150 21.75 -1.75 -18.42
C ASN A 150 22.45 -3.11 -18.51
N ALA A 151 21.95 -3.98 -19.39
CA ALA A 151 22.51 -5.33 -19.56
C ALA A 151 23.92 -5.36 -20.18
N THR A 152 24.35 -4.27 -20.83
CA THR A 152 25.70 -4.18 -21.43
C THR A 152 26.75 -3.77 -20.41
N SER A 153 26.43 -2.81 -19.53
CA SER A 153 27.35 -2.38 -18.46
C SER A 153 27.15 -3.13 -17.15
N GLU A 154 26.09 -3.92 -17.03
CA GLU A 154 25.68 -4.64 -15.81
C GLU A 154 25.41 -3.73 -14.61
N GLU A 155 24.89 -2.53 -14.87
CA GLU A 155 24.66 -1.49 -13.86
C GLU A 155 23.20 -1.08 -13.75
N PHE A 156 22.78 -0.73 -12.52
CA PHE A 156 21.51 -0.04 -12.29
C PHE A 156 21.63 1.43 -12.70
N LEU A 157 20.63 1.92 -13.42
CA LEU A 157 20.58 3.32 -13.84
C LEU A 157 19.91 4.20 -12.77
N PRO A 158 20.28 5.48 -12.67
CA PRO A 158 19.59 6.43 -11.79
C PRO A 158 18.12 6.61 -12.17
N PHE A 159 17.27 6.90 -11.19
CA PHE A 159 15.81 7.03 -11.38
C PHE A 159 15.38 7.97 -12.54
N PRO A 160 15.92 9.19 -12.72
CA PRO A 160 15.47 10.11 -13.77
C PRO A 160 15.68 9.60 -15.21
N SER A 161 16.58 8.64 -15.40
CA SER A 161 16.91 8.04 -16.69
C SER A 161 16.11 6.75 -16.96
N SER A 162 15.36 6.28 -15.96
CA SER A 162 14.82 4.91 -15.90
C SER A 162 13.39 4.77 -16.44
N PHE A 163 12.61 5.85 -16.50
CA PHE A 163 11.15 5.79 -16.74
C PHE A 163 10.66 6.89 -17.70
N ARG A 164 11.37 7.10 -18.82
CA ARG A 164 10.93 7.99 -19.91
C ARG A 164 10.09 7.25 -20.95
#